data_AF-A0A9J6GYI8-F1
#
_entry.id   AF-A0A9J6GYI8-F1
#
_cell.length_a   1.000
_cell.length_b   1.000
_cell.length_c   1.000
_cell.angle_alpha   90.00
_cell.angle_beta   90.00
_cell.angle_gamma   90.00
#
_symmetry.space_group_name_H-M   'P 1'
#
loop_
_entity.id
_entity.type
_entity.pdbx_description
1 polymer ?
#
loop_
_entity_poly.entity_id
_entity_poly.type
_entity_poly.pdbx_seq_one_letter_code
_entity_poly.pdbx_strand_id
1 'polypeptide(L)'
;MQNLPFTSIALLFQTAGEKPFQNLLFVVRDWPYAYEKPYGFEGGSSLLEQRLSGYDKQAPELQLSRRDIRSNYSDISCFLMPHPGKKVALGQLFDGCLSDIGEDFKEQLRVLVPSVLDETKLLVKRINGSDMTCQQLLTSLQVRLARTVFRLFTLLVSLQEVIDVFNSGDLPDPKSIIEATAETSDVTAATRALEHYKSGMEEVRERG
;
A
#
# COMPACT_ATOMS: atom_id res chain seq x y z
N MET A 1 -12.52 -4.09 -2.64
CA MET A 1 -11.83 -2.92 -2.05
C MET A 1 -11.35 -3.13 -0.62
N GLN A 2 -11.78 -4.17 0.11
CA GLN A 2 -11.30 -4.44 1.48
C GLN A 2 -9.81 -4.87 1.59
N ASN A 3 -9.14 -5.19 0.47
CA ASN A 3 -7.81 -5.80 0.47
C ASN A 3 -6.69 -4.87 -0.04
N LEU A 4 -6.82 -3.55 0.09
CA LEU A 4 -5.70 -2.63 -0.18
C LEU A 4 -5.06 -2.23 1.16
N PRO A 5 -4.08 -2.99 1.70
CA PRO A 5 -3.44 -2.73 3.00
C PRO A 5 -2.46 -1.53 2.95
N PHE A 6 -2.65 -0.61 1.99
CA PHE A 6 -1.74 0.51 1.77
C PHE A 6 -1.96 1.66 2.74
N THR A 7 -3.03 1.62 3.53
CA THR A 7 -3.36 2.60 4.57
C THR A 7 -2.26 2.71 5.62
N SER A 8 -1.87 1.59 6.22
CA SER A 8 -0.81 1.56 7.24
C SER A 8 0.58 1.85 6.65
N ILE A 9 0.78 1.54 5.37
CA ILE A 9 2.04 1.71 4.66
C ILE A 9 2.22 3.17 4.19
N ALA A 10 1.14 3.85 3.80
CA ALA A 10 1.15 5.25 3.39
C ALA A 10 1.75 6.17 4.47
N LEU A 11 1.44 5.91 5.74
CA LEU A 11 2.00 6.62 6.90
C LEU A 11 3.54 6.55 6.96
N LEU A 12 4.16 5.47 6.45
CA LEU A 12 5.62 5.32 6.39
C LEU A 12 6.25 6.18 5.28
N PHE A 13 5.44 6.68 4.34
CA PHE A 13 5.87 7.49 3.20
C PHE A 13 5.34 8.92 3.27
N GLN A 14 4.59 9.25 4.31
CA GLN A 14 3.95 10.55 4.44
C GLN A 14 4.99 11.57 4.92
N THR A 15 5.36 12.48 4.03
CA THR A 15 6.10 13.71 4.34
C THR A 15 5.13 14.88 4.22
N ALA A 16 5.33 15.93 5.02
CA ALA A 16 4.37 17.03 5.13
C ALA A 16 4.12 17.67 3.75
N GLY A 17 2.88 17.60 3.27
CA GLY A 17 2.41 18.29 2.07
C GLY A 17 2.33 17.46 0.78
N GLU A 18 2.80 16.21 0.75
CA GLU A 18 2.77 15.39 -0.47
C GLU A 18 2.06 14.03 -0.31
N LYS A 19 1.44 13.57 -1.41
CA LYS A 19 0.84 12.24 -1.45
C LYS A 19 1.92 11.17 -1.59
N PRO A 20 1.85 10.06 -0.84
CA PRO A 20 2.88 9.02 -0.83
C PRO A 20 2.98 8.24 -2.15
N PHE A 21 1.92 8.23 -2.96
CA PHE A 21 1.86 7.51 -4.23
C PHE A 21 1.40 8.40 -5.39
N GLN A 22 1.82 8.03 -6.61
CA GLN A 22 1.50 8.77 -7.83
C GLN A 22 0.19 8.26 -8.43
N ASN A 23 0.23 7.22 -9.28
CA ASN A 23 -0.95 6.76 -10.01
C ASN A 23 -1.39 5.38 -9.56
N LEU A 24 -2.68 5.20 -9.35
CA LEU A 24 -3.33 3.91 -9.14
C LEU A 24 -4.31 3.63 -10.27
N LEU A 25 -4.00 2.64 -11.10
CA LEU A 25 -4.89 2.17 -12.15
C LEU A 25 -5.55 0.85 -11.74
N PHE A 26 -6.86 0.86 -11.55
CA PHE A 26 -7.65 -0.35 -11.39
C PHE A 26 -7.94 -0.97 -12.76
N VAL A 27 -7.37 -2.14 -13.05
CA VAL A 27 -7.74 -2.92 -14.25
C VAL A 27 -8.71 -4.01 -13.83
N VAL A 28 -10.00 -3.84 -14.15
CA VAL A 28 -11.03 -4.84 -13.88
C VAL A 28 -11.04 -5.84 -15.04
N ARG A 29 -10.54 -7.04 -14.78
CA ARG A 29 -10.49 -8.13 -15.75
C ARG A 29 -11.85 -8.78 -15.91
N ASP A 30 -12.09 -9.33 -17.11
CA ASP A 30 -13.26 -10.13 -17.46
C ASP A 30 -14.60 -9.44 -17.15
N TRP A 31 -14.68 -8.13 -17.41
CA TRP A 31 -15.89 -7.35 -17.19
C TRP A 31 -17.03 -7.88 -18.07
N PRO A 32 -18.16 -8.36 -17.50
CA PRO A 32 -19.20 -9.02 -18.29
C PRO A 32 -20.35 -8.10 -18.70
N TYR A 33 -20.42 -6.88 -18.13
CA TYR A 33 -21.59 -5.99 -18.24
C TYR A 33 -21.31 -4.76 -19.13
N ALA A 34 -20.78 -4.99 -20.33
CA ALA A 34 -20.43 -3.93 -21.30
C ALA A 34 -21.63 -3.05 -21.69
N TYR A 35 -22.85 -3.61 -21.61
CA TYR A 35 -24.10 -2.91 -21.89
C TYR A 35 -24.49 -1.91 -20.79
N GLU A 36 -24.00 -2.08 -19.55
CA GLU A 36 -24.23 -1.12 -18.45
C GLU A 36 -23.12 -0.07 -18.39
N LYS A 37 -21.87 -0.52 -18.50
CA LYS A 37 -20.69 0.33 -18.53
C LYS A 37 -19.76 -0.20 -19.62
N PRO A 38 -19.44 0.61 -20.65
CA PRO A 38 -18.63 0.15 -21.78
C PRO A 38 -17.21 -0.20 -21.34
N TYR A 39 -16.51 -0.98 -22.16
CA TYR A 39 -15.10 -1.27 -21.91
C TYR A 39 -14.22 -0.02 -21.96
N GLY A 40 -13.02 -0.12 -21.40
CA GLY A 40 -12.03 0.93 -21.40
C GLY A 40 -12.14 1.89 -20.22
N PHE A 41 -11.54 3.07 -20.37
CA PHE A 41 -11.47 4.09 -19.31
C PHE A 41 -12.82 4.75 -19.02
N GLU A 42 -13.69 4.90 -20.03
CA GLU A 42 -14.97 5.60 -19.84
C GLU A 42 -15.89 4.86 -18.86
N GLY A 43 -16.19 3.58 -19.12
CA GLY A 43 -16.96 2.77 -18.18
C GLY A 43 -16.21 2.55 -16.87
N GLY A 44 -14.87 2.49 -16.91
CA GLY A 44 -14.01 2.36 -15.75
C GLY A 44 -14.15 3.53 -14.78
N SER A 45 -14.06 4.77 -15.28
CA SER A 45 -14.26 6.00 -14.51
C SER A 45 -15.65 6.04 -13.89
N SER A 46 -16.69 5.72 -14.67
CA SER A 46 -18.07 5.65 -14.16
C SER A 46 -18.21 4.59 -13.06
N LEU A 47 -17.57 3.43 -13.19
CA LEU A 47 -17.59 2.38 -12.16
C LEU A 47 -16.84 2.84 -10.90
N LEU A 48 -15.67 3.45 -11.08
CA LEU A 48 -14.81 3.93 -10.01
C LEU A 48 -15.51 5.00 -9.17
N GLU A 49 -16.13 5.98 -9.82
CA GLU A 49 -16.89 7.04 -9.16
C GLU A 49 -18.02 6.45 -8.32
N GLN A 50 -18.82 5.53 -8.88
CA GLN A 50 -19.88 4.85 -8.16
C GLN A 50 -19.37 4.04 -6.96
N ARG A 51 -18.17 3.44 -7.05
CA ARG A 51 -17.58 2.64 -5.97
C ARG A 51 -16.90 3.50 -4.90
N LEU A 52 -16.42 4.69 -5.25
CA LEU A 52 -15.76 5.63 -4.35
C LEU A 52 -16.68 6.74 -3.82
N SER A 53 -17.86 6.96 -4.41
CA SER A 53 -18.91 7.81 -3.86
C SER A 53 -19.38 7.20 -2.55
N GLY A 54 -19.13 7.90 -1.44
CA GLY A 54 -19.41 7.40 -0.10
C GLY A 54 -20.91 7.20 0.09
N TYR A 55 -21.34 5.96 0.28
CA TYR A 55 -22.63 5.70 0.92
C TYR A 55 -22.42 5.85 2.43
N ASP A 56 -22.96 6.92 3.01
CA ASP A 56 -22.89 7.24 4.46
C ASP A 56 -23.37 6.10 5.39
N LYS A 57 -24.06 5.10 4.83
CA LYS A 57 -24.62 3.96 5.58
C LYS A 57 -23.70 2.73 5.67
N GLN A 58 -22.46 2.79 5.18
CA GLN A 58 -21.55 1.63 5.17
C GLN A 58 -20.67 1.56 6.42
N ALA A 59 -20.17 0.35 6.71
CA ALA A 59 -19.28 0.09 7.86
C ALA A 59 -18.07 1.05 7.88
N PRO A 60 -17.65 1.55 9.06
CA PRO A 60 -16.58 2.56 9.19
C PRO A 60 -15.27 2.20 8.48
N GLU A 61 -14.87 0.93 8.50
CA GLU A 61 -13.64 0.44 7.85
C GLU A 61 -13.63 0.66 6.33
N LEU A 62 -14.78 0.51 5.67
CA LEU A 62 -14.93 0.74 4.24
C LEU A 62 -14.89 2.23 3.89
N GLN A 63 -15.36 3.09 4.79
CA GLN A 63 -15.28 4.55 4.63
C GLN A 63 -13.84 5.03 4.76
N LEU A 64 -13.10 4.52 5.75
CA LEU A 64 -11.68 4.79 5.94
C LEU A 64 -10.87 4.38 4.69
N SER A 65 -10.99 3.13 4.25
CA SER A 65 -10.26 2.63 3.07
C SER A 65 -10.48 3.50 1.81
N ARG A 66 -11.70 3.98 1.57
CA ARG A 66 -11.97 4.89 0.42
C ARG A 66 -11.37 6.27 0.58
N ARG A 67 -11.45 6.84 1.78
CA ARG A 67 -10.81 8.13 2.10
C ARG A 67 -9.31 8.02 1.85
N ASP A 68 -8.72 6.92 2.31
CA ASP A 68 -7.29 6.71 2.26
C ASP A 68 -6.78 6.47 0.84
N ILE A 69 -7.53 5.74 0.02
CA ILE A 69 -7.21 5.61 -1.41
C ILE A 69 -7.16 7.01 -2.06
N ARG A 70 -8.13 7.90 -1.79
CA ARG A 70 -8.14 9.26 -2.34
C ARG A 70 -7.02 10.16 -1.80
N SER A 71 -6.67 10.04 -0.53
CA SER A 71 -5.61 10.86 0.08
C SER A 71 -4.22 10.38 -0.30
N ASN A 72 -4.02 9.09 -0.57
CA ASN A 72 -2.69 8.51 -0.76
C ASN A 72 -2.17 8.55 -2.20
N TYR A 73 -3.05 8.66 -3.20
CA TYR A 73 -2.68 8.63 -4.63
C TYR A 73 -2.96 9.96 -5.31
N SER A 74 -2.02 10.42 -6.13
CA SER A 74 -2.12 11.66 -6.92
C SER A 74 -3.17 11.54 -8.01
N ASP A 75 -3.21 10.40 -8.70
CA ASP A 75 -4.22 10.06 -9.70
C ASP A 75 -4.78 8.66 -9.46
N ILE A 76 -6.08 8.49 -9.70
CA ILE A 76 -6.76 7.20 -9.58
C ILE A 76 -7.65 7.04 -10.80
N SER A 77 -7.39 5.99 -11.56
CA SER A 77 -8.12 5.65 -12.77
C SER A 77 -8.57 4.19 -12.74
N CYS A 78 -9.50 3.86 -13.62
CA CYS A 78 -10.05 2.52 -13.74
C CYS A 78 -10.28 2.19 -15.22
N PHE A 79 -10.00 0.95 -15.58
CA PHE A 79 -10.13 0.43 -16.94
C PHE A 79 -10.88 -0.90 -16.90
N LEU A 80 -11.95 -1.01 -17.68
CA LEU A 80 -12.76 -2.23 -17.77
C LEU A 80 -12.29 -3.07 -18.96
N MET A 81 -11.83 -4.27 -18.67
CA MET A 81 -11.22 -5.14 -19.65
C MET A 81 -12.16 -6.32 -19.98
N PRO A 82 -12.51 -6.57 -21.25
CA PRO A 82 -13.29 -7.74 -21.64
C PRO A 82 -12.58 -9.05 -21.28
N HIS A 83 -13.33 -10.15 -21.34
CA HIS A 83 -12.80 -11.49 -21.20
C HIS A 83 -11.91 -11.85 -22.42
N PRO A 84 -10.72 -12.47 -22.24
CA PRO A 84 -9.76 -12.71 -23.32
C PRO A 84 -10.19 -13.79 -24.33
N GLY A 85 -11.23 -14.54 -24.02
CA GLY A 85 -11.75 -15.64 -24.84
C GLY A 85 -11.57 -16.99 -24.15
N LYS A 86 -12.43 -17.96 -24.49
CA LYS A 86 -12.46 -19.28 -23.82
C LYS A 86 -11.14 -20.04 -23.96
N LYS A 87 -10.50 -19.96 -25.14
CA LYS A 87 -9.24 -20.66 -25.40
C LYS A 87 -8.10 -20.17 -24.50
N VAL A 88 -8.01 -18.85 -24.30
CA VAL A 88 -7.05 -18.24 -23.37
C VAL A 88 -7.39 -18.60 -21.91
N ALA A 89 -8.65 -18.49 -21.51
CA ALA A 89 -9.07 -18.72 -20.12
C ALA A 89 -8.92 -20.18 -19.67
N LEU A 90 -9.10 -21.14 -20.59
CA LEU A 90 -8.95 -22.58 -20.29
C LEU A 90 -7.49 -23.03 -20.24
N GLY A 91 -6.54 -22.22 -20.72
CA GLY A 91 -5.09 -22.28 -20.41
C GLY A 91 -4.29 -23.50 -20.87
N GLN A 92 -4.91 -24.65 -21.18
CA GLN A 92 -4.18 -25.90 -21.37
C GLN A 92 -3.31 -25.96 -22.64
N LEU A 93 -3.54 -25.07 -23.62
CA LEU A 93 -2.86 -25.06 -24.92
C LEU A 93 -2.64 -23.64 -25.48
N PHE A 94 -2.72 -22.60 -24.65
CA PHE A 94 -2.52 -21.24 -25.13
C PHE A 94 -1.01 -20.93 -25.22
N ASP A 95 -0.54 -20.73 -26.44
CA ASP A 95 0.87 -20.47 -26.78
C ASP A 95 1.16 -18.96 -26.97
N GLY A 96 0.17 -18.09 -26.71
CA GLY A 96 0.27 -16.66 -26.97
C GLY A 96 -0.23 -16.22 -28.34
N CYS A 97 -0.75 -17.12 -29.17
CA CYS A 97 -1.21 -16.79 -30.52
C CYS A 97 -2.36 -15.75 -30.53
N LEU A 98 -2.21 -14.68 -31.32
CA LEU A 98 -3.18 -13.59 -31.40
C LEU A 98 -4.54 -14.01 -32.00
N SER A 99 -4.58 -15.07 -32.79
CA SER A 99 -5.84 -15.60 -33.35
C SER A 99 -6.76 -16.20 -32.28
N ASP A 100 -6.19 -16.59 -31.14
CA ASP A 100 -6.91 -17.27 -30.07
C ASP A 100 -7.48 -16.30 -29.03
N ILE A 101 -7.10 -15.03 -29.14
CA ILE A 101 -7.54 -13.93 -28.28
C ILE A 101 -8.74 -13.25 -28.93
N GLY A 102 -9.79 -12.99 -28.15
CA GLY A 102 -10.97 -12.26 -28.62
C GLY A 102 -10.64 -10.88 -29.18
N GLU A 103 -11.36 -10.45 -30.22
CA GLU A 103 -11.12 -9.15 -30.87
C GLU A 103 -11.33 -7.97 -29.92
N ASP A 104 -12.44 -7.91 -29.19
CA ASP A 104 -12.70 -6.88 -28.18
C ASP A 104 -11.55 -6.78 -27.15
N PHE A 105 -10.95 -7.93 -26.80
CA PHE A 105 -9.79 -7.96 -25.91
C PHE A 105 -8.58 -7.28 -26.53
N LYS A 106 -8.29 -7.58 -27.79
CA LYS A 106 -7.18 -6.98 -28.54
C LYS A 106 -7.40 -5.49 -28.77
N GLU A 107 -8.62 -5.06 -29.08
CA GLU A 107 -8.97 -3.66 -29.26
C GLU A 107 -8.74 -2.86 -27.98
N GLN A 108 -9.22 -3.33 -26.84
CA GLN A 108 -9.00 -2.65 -25.57
C GLN A 108 -7.55 -2.74 -25.09
N LEU A 109 -6.81 -3.81 -25.45
CA LEU A 109 -5.36 -3.89 -25.21
C LEU A 109 -4.59 -2.79 -25.97
N ARG A 110 -4.99 -2.49 -27.21
CA ARG A 110 -4.41 -1.40 -28.03
C ARG A 110 -4.69 -0.02 -27.43
N VAL A 111 -5.68 0.12 -26.57
CA VAL A 111 -5.95 1.36 -25.82
C VAL A 111 -5.17 1.38 -24.49
N LEU A 112 -5.21 0.28 -23.75
CA LEU A 112 -4.61 0.18 -22.42
C LEU A 112 -3.08 0.27 -22.46
N VAL A 113 -2.42 -0.47 -23.35
CA VAL A 113 -0.95 -0.55 -23.36
C VAL A 113 -0.31 0.83 -23.63
N PRO A 114 -0.71 1.58 -24.67
CA PRO A 114 -0.18 2.94 -24.87
C PRO A 114 -0.55 3.89 -23.72
N SER A 115 -1.71 3.72 -23.07
CA SER A 115 -2.06 4.60 -21.95
C SER A 115 -1.07 4.54 -20.76
N VAL A 116 -0.33 3.43 -20.63
CA VAL A 116 0.63 3.19 -19.55
C VAL A 116 2.09 3.35 -20.02
N LEU A 117 2.40 2.94 -21.24
CA LEU A 117 3.77 2.81 -21.74
C LEU A 117 4.16 3.83 -22.82
N ASP A 118 3.22 4.67 -23.27
CA ASP A 118 3.54 5.72 -24.24
C ASP A 118 4.56 6.71 -23.65
N GLU A 119 5.57 7.05 -24.45
CA GLU A 119 6.69 7.91 -24.04
C GLU A 119 6.26 9.25 -23.46
N THR A 120 5.14 9.81 -23.93
CA THR A 120 4.60 11.08 -23.44
C THR A 120 3.86 10.94 -22.10
N LYS A 121 3.56 9.71 -21.68
CA LYS A 121 2.79 9.37 -20.47
C LYS A 121 3.64 8.68 -19.40
N LEU A 122 4.91 8.37 -19.69
CA LEU A 122 5.82 7.77 -18.72
C LEU A 122 6.06 8.72 -17.55
N LEU A 123 5.71 8.26 -16.35
CA LEU A 123 5.91 9.01 -15.12
C LEU A 123 7.22 8.60 -14.46
N VAL A 124 8.10 9.58 -14.22
CA VAL A 124 9.28 9.40 -13.38
C VAL A 124 8.83 9.07 -11.96
N LYS A 125 9.43 8.04 -11.37
CA LYS A 125 9.11 7.64 -10.01
C LYS A 125 9.54 8.75 -9.05
N ARG A 126 8.60 9.22 -8.22
CA ARG A 126 8.86 10.17 -7.14
C ARG A 126 8.68 9.53 -5.78
N ILE A 127 9.54 9.92 -4.85
CA ILE A 127 9.42 9.61 -3.41
C ILE A 127 9.77 10.89 -2.66
N ASN A 128 8.86 11.36 -1.79
CA ASN A 128 9.00 12.63 -1.06
C ASN A 128 9.35 13.80 -2.00
N GLY A 129 8.59 13.97 -3.08
CA GLY A 129 8.73 15.09 -4.02
C GLY A 129 9.91 15.02 -4.98
N SER A 130 10.84 14.10 -4.72
CA SER A 130 12.08 14.00 -5.48
C SER A 130 11.99 12.93 -6.55
N ASP A 131 12.40 13.28 -7.76
CA ASP A 131 12.59 12.33 -8.86
C ASP A 131 13.67 11.31 -8.49
N MET A 132 13.40 10.04 -8.77
CA MET A 132 14.28 8.94 -8.45
C MET A 132 15.04 8.45 -9.68
N THR A 133 16.36 8.34 -9.55
CA THR A 133 17.19 7.58 -10.49
C THR A 133 17.05 6.07 -10.23
N CYS A 134 17.44 5.23 -11.20
CA CYS A 134 17.46 3.77 -11.03
C CYS A 134 18.31 3.32 -9.84
N GLN A 135 19.47 3.97 -9.62
CA GLN A 135 20.34 3.66 -8.49
C GLN A 135 19.65 3.97 -7.16
N GLN A 136 19.06 5.16 -7.02
CA GLN A 136 18.36 5.54 -5.79
C GLN A 136 17.13 4.66 -5.55
N LEU A 137 16.43 4.25 -6.60
CA LEU A 137 15.31 3.30 -6.48
C LEU A 137 15.81 1.96 -5.92
N LEU A 138 16.88 1.39 -6.49
CA LEU A 138 17.50 0.15 -6.00
C LEU A 138 17.95 0.28 -4.54
N THR A 139 18.66 1.35 -4.20
CA THR A 139 19.09 1.62 -2.82
C THR A 139 17.88 1.74 -1.89
N SER A 140 16.81 2.42 -2.31
CA SER A 140 15.60 2.53 -1.50
C SER A 140 14.96 1.18 -1.22
N LEU A 141 14.93 0.28 -2.22
CA LEU A 141 14.41 -1.08 -2.06
C LEU A 141 15.31 -1.90 -1.13
N GLN A 142 16.63 -1.82 -1.28
CA GLN A 142 17.59 -2.51 -0.42
C GLN A 142 17.49 -2.05 1.04
N VAL A 143 17.49 -0.73 1.29
CA VAL A 143 17.36 -0.16 2.63
C VAL A 143 16.02 -0.55 3.26
N ARG A 144 14.93 -0.55 2.48
CA ARG A 144 13.60 -0.96 2.97
C ARG A 144 13.56 -2.46 3.29
N LEU A 145 14.09 -3.31 2.41
CA LEU A 145 14.20 -4.75 2.65
C LEU A 145 15.02 -5.03 3.90
N ALA A 146 16.21 -4.42 4.03
CA ALA A 146 17.05 -4.56 5.20
C ALA A 146 16.33 -4.10 6.49
N ARG A 147 15.60 -2.99 6.44
CA ARG A 147 14.82 -2.50 7.59
C ARG A 147 13.68 -3.45 7.95
N THR A 148 12.98 -4.01 6.96
CA THR A 148 11.91 -5.00 7.19
C THR A 148 12.47 -6.28 7.78
N VAL A 149 13.57 -6.80 7.22
CA VAL A 149 14.27 -7.97 7.75
C VAL A 149 14.75 -7.71 9.18
N PHE A 150 15.36 -6.56 9.44
CA PHE A 150 15.79 -6.18 10.79
C PHE A 150 14.60 -6.12 11.75
N ARG A 151 13.48 -5.47 11.37
CA ARG A 151 12.27 -5.43 12.22
C ARG A 151 11.71 -6.82 12.49
N LEU A 152 11.63 -7.69 11.49
CA LEU A 152 11.17 -9.07 11.66
C LEU A 152 12.11 -9.85 12.57
N PHE A 153 13.42 -9.67 12.42
CA PHE A 153 14.43 -10.27 13.29
C PHE A 153 14.27 -9.78 14.73
N THR A 154 14.16 -8.45 14.95
CA THR A 154 13.90 -7.89 16.29
C THR A 154 12.60 -8.43 16.88
N LEU A 155 11.53 -8.51 16.09
CA LEU A 155 10.24 -9.01 16.56
C LEU A 155 10.31 -10.51 16.89
N LEU A 156 11.05 -11.31 16.11
CA LEU A 156 11.31 -12.71 16.42
C LEU A 156 12.13 -12.87 17.70
N VAL A 157 13.16 -12.03 17.91
CA VAL A 157 13.95 -12.03 19.16
C VAL A 157 13.06 -11.65 20.34
N SER A 158 12.23 -10.62 20.23
CA SER A 158 11.27 -10.24 21.29
C SER A 158 10.21 -11.32 21.54
N LEU A 159 9.76 -12.04 20.50
CA LEU A 159 8.84 -13.17 20.67
C LEU A 159 9.54 -14.39 21.27
N GLN A 160 10.84 -14.57 21.07
CA GLN A 160 11.60 -15.64 21.69
C GLN A 160 11.58 -15.51 23.22
N GLU A 161 11.68 -14.29 23.76
CA GLU A 161 11.56 -14.05 25.21
C GLU A 161 10.18 -14.48 25.75
N VAL A 162 9.11 -14.18 25.00
CA VAL A 162 7.75 -14.61 25.34
C VAL A 162 7.64 -16.13 25.29
N ILE A 163 8.15 -16.76 24.22
CA ILE A 163 8.11 -18.22 24.02
C ILE A 163 8.96 -18.95 25.08
N ASP A 164 10.11 -18.40 25.47
CA ASP A 164 10.98 -18.97 26.50
C ASP A 164 10.31 -18.91 27.88
N VAL A 165 9.59 -17.82 28.19
CA VAL A 165 8.75 -17.71 29.40
C VAL A 165 7.59 -18.72 29.39
N PHE A 166 6.99 -19.00 28.23
CA PHE A 166 5.93 -20.03 28.13
C PHE A 166 6.49 -21.46 28.13
N ASN A 167 7.71 -21.67 27.62
CA ASN A 167 8.37 -22.99 27.58
C ASN A 167 9.12 -23.33 28.88
N SER A 168 9.37 -22.36 29.77
CA SER A 168 9.97 -22.62 31.10
C SER A 168 9.04 -23.38 32.06
N GLY A 169 7.83 -23.76 31.64
CA GLY A 169 6.92 -24.63 32.37
C GLY A 169 6.08 -23.94 33.45
N ASP A 170 6.37 -22.68 33.77
CA ASP A 170 5.56 -21.83 34.65
C ASP A 170 4.84 -20.76 33.83
N LEU A 171 3.51 -20.80 33.86
CA LEU A 171 2.67 -19.75 33.28
C LEU A 171 2.85 -18.48 34.13
N PRO A 172 3.31 -17.34 33.58
CA PRO A 172 3.40 -16.12 34.37
C PRO A 172 2.00 -15.68 34.80
N ASP A 173 1.84 -15.38 36.09
CA ASP A 173 0.58 -14.88 36.66
C ASP A 173 0.15 -13.64 35.87
N PRO A 174 -1.11 -13.49 35.41
CA PRO A 174 -1.59 -12.34 34.63
C PRO A 174 -1.18 -10.97 35.19
N LYS A 175 -0.92 -10.89 36.51
CA LYS A 175 -0.35 -9.70 37.17
C LYS A 175 1.05 -9.34 36.66
N SER A 176 1.93 -10.32 36.41
CA SER A 176 3.29 -10.12 35.88
C SER A 176 3.28 -9.54 34.46
N ILE A 177 2.31 -9.92 33.62
CA ILE A 177 2.16 -9.36 32.26
C ILE A 177 1.68 -7.90 32.33
N ILE A 178 0.77 -7.59 33.24
CA ILE A 178 0.28 -6.22 33.47
C ILE A 178 1.38 -5.34 34.08
N GLU A 179 2.17 -5.88 35.01
CA GLU A 179 3.34 -5.20 35.60
C GLU A 179 4.44 -4.95 34.58
N ALA A 180 4.75 -5.91 33.70
CA ALA A 180 5.68 -5.69 32.58
C ALA A 180 5.18 -4.59 31.63
N THR A 181 3.86 -4.51 31.40
CA THR A 181 3.22 -3.45 30.60
C THR A 181 3.28 -2.09 31.31
N ALA A 182 3.14 -2.08 32.64
CA ALA A 182 3.29 -0.89 33.48
C ALA A 182 4.75 -0.40 33.50
N GLU A 183 5.72 -1.30 33.62
CA GLU A 183 7.15 -0.99 33.49
C GLU A 183 7.46 -0.42 32.09
N THR A 184 6.82 -0.92 31.04
CA THR A 184 6.99 -0.35 29.70
C THR A 184 6.47 1.09 29.63
N SER A 185 5.39 1.40 30.36
CA SER A 185 4.83 2.75 30.45
C SER A 185 5.75 3.70 31.23
N ASP A 186 6.36 3.23 32.31
CA ASP A 186 7.31 4.00 33.14
C ASP A 186 8.63 4.23 32.39
N VAL A 187 9.15 3.22 31.69
CA VAL A 187 10.32 3.36 30.81
C VAL A 187 10.04 4.34 29.67
N THR A 188 8.83 4.32 29.10
CA THR A 188 8.41 5.28 28.06
C THR A 188 8.33 6.70 28.63
N ALA A 189 7.79 6.87 29.84
CA ALA A 189 7.71 8.17 30.51
C ALA A 189 9.10 8.71 30.86
N ALA A 190 10.00 7.86 31.37
CA ALA A 190 11.38 8.22 31.67
C ALA A 190 12.17 8.60 30.41
N THR A 191 11.97 7.87 29.31
CA THR A 191 12.60 8.17 28.02
C THR A 191 12.13 9.52 27.47
N ARG A 192 10.83 9.80 27.52
CA ARG A 192 10.27 11.11 27.12
C ARG A 192 10.77 12.25 27.97
N ALA A 193 10.90 12.05 29.28
CA ALA A 193 11.46 13.04 30.19
C ALA A 193 12.93 13.34 29.87
N LEU A 194 13.72 12.31 29.54
CA LEU A 194 15.12 12.45 29.15
C LEU A 194 15.27 13.17 27.80
N GLU A 195 14.44 12.85 26.81
CA GLU A 195 14.42 13.53 25.51
C GLU A 195 14.06 15.01 25.66
N HIS A 196 13.06 15.33 26.48
CA HIS A 196 12.66 16.70 26.77
C HIS A 196 13.78 17.50 27.46
N TYR A 197 14.47 16.88 28.44
CA TYR A 197 15.63 17.50 29.08
C TYR A 197 16.78 17.76 28.10
N LYS A 198 17.10 16.77 27.25
CA LYS A 198 18.17 16.92 26.23
C LYS A 198 17.87 18.04 25.25
N SER A 199 16.64 18.09 24.73
CA SER A 199 16.20 19.15 23.81
C SER A 199 16.27 20.54 24.48
N GLY A 200 15.84 20.67 25.73
CA GLY A 200 15.93 21.92 26.47
C GLY A 200 17.38 22.34 26.74
N MET A 201 18.26 21.39 27.04
CA MET A 201 19.69 21.65 27.25
C MET A 201 20.41 22.05 25.96
N GLU A 202 20.02 21.50 24.81
CA GLU A 202 20.52 21.92 23.50
C GLU A 202 20.09 23.35 23.15
N GLU A 203 18.83 23.71 23.39
CA GLU A 203 18.36 25.08 23.17
C GLU A 203 19.04 26.12 24.08
N VAL A 204 19.34 25.76 25.33
CA VAL A 204 20.09 26.65 26.24
C VAL A 204 21.55 26.78 25.79
N ARG A 205 22.13 25.70 25.23
CA ARG A 205 23.50 25.70 24.69
C ARG A 205 23.62 26.52 23.41
N GLU A 206 22.57 26.63 22.60
CA GLU A 206 22.57 27.43 21.35
C GLU A 206 22.29 28.92 21.58
N ARG A 207 21.78 29.31 22.76
CA ARG A 207 21.47 30.70 23.13
C ARG A 207 22.53 31.40 23.98
N GLY A 208 23.59 30.68 24.39
CA GLY A 208 24.73 31.22 25.15
C GLY A 208 25.99 31.28 24.29
#